data_AF-A0A242MG60-F1
#
_entry.id   AF-A0A242MG60-F1
#
_cell.length_a   1.000
_cell.length_b   1.000
_cell.length_c   1.000
_cell.angle_alpha   90.00
_cell.angle_beta   90.00
_cell.angle_gamma   90.00
#
_symmetry.space_group_name_H-M   'P 1'
#
loop_
_entity.id
_entity.type
_entity.pdbx_description
1 polymer ?
#
loop_
_entity_poly.entity_id
_entity_poly.type
_entity_poly.pdbx_seq_one_letter_code
_entity_poly.pdbx_strand_id
1 'polypeptide(L)' 'MAAKYCAHAYKKLLKQFDMQASISKRGNCFDNAPIESFWGLLKNDLCLSSQVRHQAA' A
#
# COMPACT_ATOMS: atom_id res chain seq x y z
N MET A 1 7.11 0.87 -7.62
CA MET A 1 5.71 0.47 -7.31
C MET A 1 4.91 0.01 -8.54
N ALA A 2 4.89 0.75 -9.66
CA ALA A 2 3.91 0.51 -10.74
C ALA A 2 4.03 -0.80 -11.56
N ALA A 3 5.20 -1.45 -11.63
CA ALA A 3 5.39 -2.60 -12.53
C ALA A 3 4.44 -3.79 -12.25
N LYS A 4 4.14 -4.06 -10.97
CA LYS A 4 3.20 -5.13 -10.58
C LYS A 4 1.75 -4.79 -10.92
N TYR A 5 1.35 -3.54 -10.73
CA TYR A 5 0.01 -3.03 -11.06
C TYR A 5 -0.21 -2.84 -12.57
N CYS A 6 0.85 -2.87 -13.37
CA CYS A 6 0.78 -2.87 -14.83
C CYS A 6 0.76 -4.29 -15.43
N ALA A 7 0.88 -5.34 -14.62
CA ALA A 7 0.92 -6.72 -15.10
C ALA A 7 -0.40 -7.15 -15.75
N HIS A 8 -0.32 -8.02 -16.77
CA HIS A 8 -1.50 -8.49 -17.50
C HIS A 8 -2.49 -9.25 -16.60
N ALA A 9 -1.97 -10.08 -15.68
CA ALA A 9 -2.79 -10.81 -14.71
C ALA A 9 -3.62 -9.86 -13.83
N TYR A 10 -3.02 -8.76 -13.37
CA TYR A 10 -3.72 -7.76 -12.56
C TYR A 10 -4.83 -7.06 -13.35
N LYS A 11 -4.57 -6.66 -14.61
CA LYS A 11 -5.61 -6.07 -15.48
C LYS A 11 -6.77 -7.03 -15.75
N LYS A 12 -6.50 -8.33 -15.87
CA LYS A 12 -7.54 -9.35 -16.06
C LYS A 12 -8.47 -9.43 -14.84
N LEU A 13 -7.90 -9.40 -13.63
CA LEU A 13 -8.68 -9.37 -12.39
C LEU A 13 -9.53 -8.10 -12.31
N LEU A 14 -8.96 -6.93 -12.60
CA LEU A 14 -9.73 -5.68 -12.59
C LEU A 14 -10.93 -5.73 -13.54
N LYS A 15 -10.75 -6.24 -14.76
CA LYS A 15 -11.86 -6.43 -15.72
C LYS A 15 -12.91 -7.42 -15.22
N GLN A 16 -12.50 -8.48 -14.53
CA GLN A 16 -13.42 -9.47 -13.98
C GLN A 16 -14.36 -8.88 -12.93
N PHE A 17 -13.88 -7.91 -12.15
CA PHE A 17 -14.65 -7.25 -11.09
C PHE A 17 -15.19 -5.87 -11.49
N ASP A 18 -15.14 -5.53 -12.79
CA ASP A 18 -15.55 -4.22 -13.32
C ASP A 18 -14.89 -3.02 -12.63
N MET A 19 -13.63 -3.20 -12.21
CA MET A 19 -12.87 -2.18 -11.49
C MET A 19 -12.01 -1.35 -12.43
N GLN A 20 -12.04 -0.03 -12.25
CA GLN A 20 -11.18 0.91 -12.96
C GLN A 20 -9.85 1.09 -12.23
N ALA A 21 -8.73 0.82 -12.92
CA ALA A 21 -7.42 1.20 -12.41
C ALA A 21 -7.15 2.69 -12.62
N SER A 22 -6.73 3.38 -11.55
CA SER A 22 -6.12 4.70 -11.62
C SER A 22 -4.68 4.59 -11.13
N ILE A 23 -3.73 5.08 -11.93
CA ILE A 23 -2.30 5.06 -11.60
C ILE A 23 -1.78 6.49 -11.76
N SER A 24 -1.15 7.02 -10.72
CA SER A 24 -0.57 8.36 -10.70
C SER A 24 0.52 8.52 -11.77
N LYS A 25 0.69 9.74 -12.28
CA LYS A 25 1.76 10.06 -13.24
C LYS A 25 3.13 9.71 -12.66
N ARG A 26 4.04 9.21 -13.50
CA ARG A 26 5.44 8.96 -13.12
C ARG A 26 6.05 10.23 -12.51
N GLY A 27 6.62 10.11 -11.32
CA GLY A 27 7.25 11.21 -10.60
C GLY A 27 6.31 12.06 -9.73
N ASN A 28 4.99 11.78 -9.73
CA ASN A 28 4.07 12.45 -8.81
C ASN A 28 4.01 11.68 -7.48
N CYS A 29 4.83 12.07 -6.51
CA CYS A 29 4.85 11.45 -5.18
C CYS A 29 3.69 11.88 -4.28
N PHE A 30 3.06 13.03 -4.55
CA PHE A 30 1.97 13.56 -3.72
C PHE A 30 0.72 12.69 -3.74
N ASP A 31 0.43 12.05 -4.87
CA ASP A 31 -0.70 11.14 -5.02
C ASP A 31 -0.58 9.92 -4.10
N ASN A 32 0.66 9.50 -3.81
CA ASN A 32 0.97 8.37 -2.93
C ASN A 32 1.19 8.82 -1.47
N ALA A 33 1.25 10.12 -1.17
CA ALA A 33 1.54 10.62 0.18
C ALA A 33 0.56 10.11 1.25
N PRO A 34 -0.78 10.07 1.03
CA PRO A 34 -1.72 9.61 2.05
C PRO A 34 -1.49 8.15 2.46
N ILE A 35 -1.26 7.27 1.47
CA ILE A 35 -1.06 5.85 1.72
C ILE A 35 0.31 5.58 2.36
N GLU A 36 1.36 6.32 1.99
CA GLU A 36 2.68 6.22 2.66
C GLU A 36 2.60 6.65 4.13
N SER A 37 1.91 7.75 4.41
CA SER A 37 1.69 8.21 5.79
C SER A 37 0.94 7.17 6.62
N PHE A 38 -0.12 6.56 6.05
CA PHE A 38 -0.85 5.48 6.70
C PHE A 38 0.05 4.28 7.02
N TRP A 39 0.88 3.82 6.08
CA TRP A 39 1.82 2.72 6.32
C TRP A 39 2.87 3.05 7.37
N GLY A 40 3.31 4.31 7.47
CA GLY A 40 4.19 4.77 8.54
C GLY A 40 3.55 4.62 9.92
N LEU A 41 2.30 5.07 10.05
CA LEU A 41 1.53 4.94 11.30
C LEU A 41 1.30 3.48 11.67
N LEU A 42 0.85 2.66 10.71
CA LEU A 42 0.56 1.25 10.95
C LEU A 42 1.80 0.48 11.43
N LYS A 43 2.96 0.72 10.81
CA LYS A 43 4.22 0.08 11.24
C LYS A 43 4.63 0.52 12.63
N ASN A 44 4.46 1.80 12.95
CA ASN A 44 4.80 2.32 14.27
C ASN A 44 3.92 1.69 15.35
N ASP A 45 2.61 1.60 15.11
CA ASP A 45 1.65 1.01 16.04
C ASP A 45 1.91 -0.50 16.25
N LEU A 46 2.19 -1.24 15.18
CA LEU A 46 2.55 -2.66 15.25
C LEU A 46 3.89 -2.87 15.97
N CYS A 47 4.88 -2.02 15.72
CA CYS A 47 6.19 -2.08 16.39
C CYS A 47 6.04 -1.80 17.89
N LEU A 48 5.32 -0.73 18.26
CA LEU A 48 5.02 -0.41 19.64
C LEU A 48 4.30 -1.57 20.34
N SER A 49 3.28 -2.12 19.69
CA SER A 49 2.53 -3.29 20.19
C SER A 49 3.44 -4.51 20.38
N SER A 50 4.39 -4.77 19.47
CA SER A 50 5.36 -5.85 19.64
C SER A 50 6.34 -5.59 20.78
N GLN A 51 6.82 -4.35 20.95
CA GLN A 51 7.75 -3.96 22.01
C GLN A 51 7.10 -4.16 23.39
N VAL A 52 5.85 -3.74 23.55
CA VAL A 52 5.07 -3.94 24.80
C VAL A 52 4.87 -5.43 25.10
N ARG A 53 4.60 -6.25 24.09
CA ARG A 53 4.48 -7.72 24.27
C ARG A 53 5.80 -8.38 24.68
N HIS A 54 6.93 -7.89 24.19
CA HIS A 54 8.25 -8.40 24.56
C HIS A 54 8.74 -7.91 25.93
N GLN A 55 8.29 -6.77 26.42
CA GLN A 55 8.65 -6.24 27.75
C GLN A 55 7.77 -6.78 28.89
N ALA A 56 6.61 -7.37 28.56
CA ALA A 56 5.69 -7.98 29.51
C ALA A 56 5.88 -9.51 29.68
N ALA A 57 6.94 -10.08 29.10
CA ALA A 57 7.36 -11.48 29.20
C ALA A 57 8.71 -11.57 29.92
#